data_AF-A0A432LMD7-F1
#
_entry.id   AF-A0A432LMD7-F1
#
_cell.length_a   1.000
_cell.length_b   1.000
_cell.length_c   1.000
_cell.angle_alpha   90.00
_cell.angle_beta   90.00
_cell.angle_gamma   90.00
#
_symmetry.space_group_name_H-M   'P 1'
#
loop_
_entity.id
_entity.type
_entity.pdbx_description
1 polymer ?
#
loop_
_entity_poly.entity_id
_entity_poly.type
_entity_poly.pdbx_seq_one_letter_code
_entity_poly.pdbx_strand_id
1 'polypeptide(L)'
;MKQIHFKTLRCSALLLFAAFTLSISAQTQQQKMKPYSLNRNKVYYQKQPIVEADYRSFVDLGFGYAKDRYNVYYLGRILPYVDPLTFSLRVAIQPYPDDYYPTDDDMYDRDDYYGYRITSNAVLFRGKKISDSPKSFRDLGWGYGKDNFDVFYMGEKMDGVFSSSFKVLEDGYAEDSFDTYYKGRKVK
;
A
#
# COMPACT_ATOMS: atom_id res chain seq x y z
N MET A 1 -30.74 -90.15 -22.54
CA MET A 1 -29.42 -90.80 -22.64
C MET A 1 -28.47 -89.86 -23.39
N LYS A 2 -27.28 -89.58 -22.82
CA LYS A 2 -25.99 -89.18 -23.44
C LYS A 2 -26.04 -88.26 -24.70
N GLN A 3 -25.37 -87.11 -24.74
CA GLN A 3 -23.94 -86.95 -24.48
C GLN A 3 -23.55 -85.54 -24.05
N ILE A 4 -22.54 -85.52 -23.18
CA ILE A 4 -21.68 -84.40 -22.82
C ILE A 4 -20.47 -84.45 -23.76
N HIS A 5 -20.05 -83.32 -24.31
CA HIS A 5 -18.67 -83.14 -24.78
C HIS A 5 -18.09 -81.85 -24.21
N PHE A 6 -17.28 -82.01 -23.16
CA PHE A 6 -16.31 -81.02 -22.69
C PHE A 6 -15.15 -80.95 -23.69
N LYS A 7 -14.78 -79.74 -24.12
CA LYS A 7 -13.46 -79.45 -24.68
C LYS A 7 -12.80 -78.34 -23.86
N THR A 8 -11.97 -78.80 -22.94
CA THR A 8 -10.64 -78.30 -22.53
C THR A 8 -10.35 -76.79 -22.63
N LEU A 9 -10.17 -76.24 -21.43
CA LEU A 9 -9.48 -75.02 -21.02
C LEU A 9 -8.10 -74.83 -21.69
N ARG A 10 -7.81 -73.62 -22.18
CA ARG A 10 -6.45 -73.06 -22.18
C ARG A 10 -6.48 -71.61 -21.72
N CYS A 11 -5.78 -71.37 -20.63
CA CYS A 11 -5.43 -70.08 -20.07
C CYS A 11 -4.67 -69.23 -21.08
N SER A 12 -5.07 -67.98 -21.24
CA SER A 12 -4.12 -66.86 -21.36
C SER A 12 -4.87 -65.55 -21.12
N ALA A 13 -4.79 -65.07 -19.88
CA ALA A 13 -5.09 -63.69 -19.54
C ALA A 13 -4.04 -62.80 -20.22
N LEU A 14 -4.38 -62.19 -21.34
CA LEU A 14 -3.64 -61.04 -21.86
C LEU A 14 -4.29 -59.78 -21.27
N LEU A 15 -3.80 -59.43 -20.08
CA LEU A 15 -3.93 -58.10 -19.48
C LEU A 15 -3.29 -57.08 -20.44
N LEU A 16 -4.08 -56.49 -21.34
CA LEU A 16 -3.72 -55.23 -21.98
C LEU A 16 -4.08 -54.09 -21.03
N PHE A 17 -3.32 -54.00 -19.92
CA PHE A 17 -3.14 -52.73 -19.22
C PHE A 17 -2.28 -51.86 -20.13
N ALA A 18 -2.92 -51.09 -21.01
CA ALA A 18 -2.27 -49.93 -21.61
C ALA A 18 -2.02 -48.93 -20.47
N ALA A 19 -0.82 -49.04 -19.87
CA ALA A 19 -0.32 -48.13 -18.87
C ALA A 19 -0.25 -46.74 -19.48
N PHE A 20 -1.28 -45.94 -19.23
CA PHE A 20 -1.27 -44.52 -19.54
C PHE A 20 -0.41 -43.82 -18.49
N THR A 21 0.90 -43.98 -18.58
CA THR A 21 1.83 -43.13 -17.82
C THR A 21 2.05 -41.87 -18.63
N LEU A 22 1.05 -40.98 -18.63
CA LEU A 22 1.37 -39.56 -18.67
C LEU A 22 1.96 -39.23 -17.31
N SER A 23 3.25 -39.50 -17.15
CA SER A 23 4.07 -38.70 -16.26
C SER A 23 4.11 -37.30 -16.87
N ILE A 24 3.04 -36.54 -16.62
CA ILE A 24 3.16 -35.10 -16.54
C ILE A 24 4.14 -34.94 -15.39
N SER A 25 5.41 -34.73 -15.70
CA SER A 25 6.22 -33.95 -14.80
C SER A 25 5.45 -32.66 -14.68
N ALA A 26 4.68 -32.54 -13.61
CA ALA A 26 4.36 -31.24 -13.07
C ALA A 26 5.75 -30.72 -12.69
N GLN A 27 6.46 -30.14 -13.65
CA GLN A 27 7.20 -28.93 -13.39
C GLN A 27 6.14 -28.02 -12.77
N THR A 28 5.98 -28.13 -11.45
CA THR A 28 5.79 -26.97 -10.63
C THR A 28 6.90 -26.02 -11.06
N GLN A 29 6.63 -25.25 -12.11
CA GLN A 29 6.89 -23.85 -12.03
C GLN A 29 6.40 -23.51 -10.63
N GLN A 30 7.33 -23.19 -9.74
CA GLN A 30 7.04 -22.29 -8.63
C GLN A 30 6.42 -21.08 -9.31
N GLN A 31 5.12 -21.15 -9.64
CA GLN A 31 4.31 -19.98 -9.80
C GLN A 31 4.55 -19.30 -8.48
N LYS A 32 5.31 -18.21 -8.55
CA LYS A 32 5.53 -17.26 -7.49
C LYS A 32 4.12 -16.79 -7.11
N MET A 33 3.41 -17.61 -6.35
CA MET A 33 1.99 -17.46 -6.10
C MET A 33 1.93 -16.20 -5.27
N LYS A 34 1.55 -15.10 -5.91
CA LYS A 34 1.18 -13.90 -5.19
C LYS A 34 0.06 -14.33 -4.26
N PRO A 35 0.24 -14.20 -2.94
CA PRO A 35 -0.74 -14.71 -2.00
C PRO A 35 -2.06 -13.94 -2.14
N TYR A 36 -2.02 -12.68 -2.57
CA TYR A 36 -3.20 -11.93 -2.99
C TYR A 36 -3.53 -12.15 -4.46
N SER A 37 -4.82 -12.24 -4.77
CA SER A 37 -5.33 -12.27 -6.14
C SER A 37 -6.66 -11.53 -6.27
N LEU A 38 -6.95 -11.04 -7.47
CA LEU A 38 -8.12 -10.23 -7.78
C LEU A 38 -8.95 -10.95 -8.86
N ASN A 39 -10.26 -11.12 -8.65
CA ASN A 39 -11.15 -11.78 -9.61
C ASN A 39 -12.61 -11.33 -9.43
N ARG A 40 -13.31 -10.98 -10.52
CA ARG A 40 -14.76 -10.65 -10.54
C ARG A 40 -15.17 -9.69 -9.42
N ASN A 41 -14.47 -8.54 -9.32
CA ASN A 41 -14.71 -7.51 -8.30
C ASN A 41 -14.52 -7.97 -6.85
N LYS A 42 -13.75 -9.05 -6.62
CA LYS A 42 -13.40 -9.55 -5.29
C LYS A 42 -11.89 -9.67 -5.17
N VAL A 43 -11.43 -9.48 -3.94
CA VAL A 43 -10.04 -9.71 -3.56
C VAL A 43 -9.97 -11.01 -2.77
N TYR A 44 -8.88 -11.75 -2.96
CA TYR A 44 -8.65 -13.02 -2.30
C TYR A 44 -7.25 -13.03 -1.67
N TYR A 45 -7.12 -13.70 -0.54
CA TYR A 45 -5.84 -14.12 0.04
C TYR A 45 -5.80 -15.65 0.07
N GLN A 46 -4.80 -16.26 -0.53
CA GLN A 46 -4.66 -17.72 -0.63
C GLN A 46 -5.95 -18.43 -1.11
N LYS A 47 -6.61 -17.83 -2.12
CA LYS A 47 -7.90 -18.27 -2.69
C LYS A 47 -9.13 -18.11 -1.78
N GLN A 48 -8.97 -17.58 -0.57
CA GLN A 48 -10.09 -17.21 0.30
C GLN A 48 -10.52 -15.76 0.04
N PRO A 49 -11.82 -15.47 -0.13
CA PRO A 49 -12.28 -14.13 -0.39
C PRO A 49 -12.12 -13.21 0.83
N ILE A 50 -11.68 -11.99 0.61
CA ILE A 50 -11.65 -10.91 1.61
C ILE A 50 -12.90 -10.07 1.39
N VAL A 51 -13.89 -10.24 2.26
CA VAL A 51 -15.26 -9.71 2.06
C VAL A 51 -15.30 -8.17 2.05
N GLU A 52 -14.51 -7.53 2.91
CA GLU A 52 -14.53 -6.06 3.11
C GLU A 52 -13.53 -5.31 2.22
N ALA A 53 -12.80 -6.02 1.36
CA ALA A 53 -11.78 -5.40 0.52
C ALA A 53 -12.39 -4.55 -0.60
N ASP A 54 -11.95 -3.30 -0.69
CA ASP A 54 -12.28 -2.44 -1.83
C ASP A 54 -11.42 -2.82 -3.04
N TYR A 55 -11.94 -3.74 -3.85
CA TYR A 55 -11.29 -4.24 -5.07
C TYR A 55 -10.71 -3.14 -5.96
N ARG A 56 -11.39 -1.98 -6.06
CA ARG A 56 -11.02 -0.91 -6.99
C ARG A 56 -9.72 -0.19 -6.61
N SER A 57 -9.38 -0.16 -5.32
CA SER A 57 -8.19 0.53 -4.81
C SER A 57 -7.18 -0.42 -4.16
N PHE A 58 -7.39 -1.73 -4.27
CA PHE A 58 -6.56 -2.73 -3.62
C PHE A 58 -5.16 -2.80 -4.26
N VAL A 59 -4.14 -2.69 -3.43
CA VAL A 59 -2.71 -2.72 -3.79
C VAL A 59 -2.03 -3.79 -2.93
N ASP A 60 -1.45 -4.80 -3.59
CA ASP A 60 -0.57 -5.79 -2.95
C ASP A 60 0.81 -5.15 -2.73
N LEU A 61 1.20 -4.96 -1.46
CA LEU A 61 2.47 -4.35 -1.07
C LEU A 61 3.60 -5.39 -0.94
N GLY A 62 3.28 -6.69 -1.02
CA GLY A 62 4.23 -7.76 -0.82
C GLY A 62 4.44 -8.13 0.66
N PHE A 63 5.22 -9.20 0.90
CA PHE A 63 5.50 -9.73 2.24
C PHE A 63 4.25 -10.07 3.08
N GLY A 64 3.11 -10.29 2.42
CA GLY A 64 1.82 -10.52 3.07
C GLY A 64 1.04 -9.26 3.40
N TYR A 65 1.61 -8.06 3.18
CA TYR A 65 0.91 -6.80 3.33
C TYR A 65 0.19 -6.39 2.05
N ALA A 66 -0.95 -5.76 2.21
CA ALA A 66 -1.68 -5.09 1.15
C ALA A 66 -2.45 -3.91 1.74
N LYS A 67 -2.98 -3.02 0.91
CA LYS A 67 -3.89 -1.97 1.35
C LYS A 67 -4.95 -1.67 0.30
N ASP A 68 -6.07 -1.13 0.73
CA ASP A 68 -7.02 -0.44 -0.14
C ASP A 68 -7.28 0.98 0.41
N ARG A 69 -8.27 1.69 -0.14
CA ARG A 69 -8.61 3.06 0.29
C ARG A 69 -9.12 3.17 1.74
N TYR A 70 -9.48 2.07 2.39
CA TYR A 70 -10.09 2.04 3.72
C TYR A 70 -9.26 1.26 4.75
N ASN A 71 -8.53 0.24 4.31
CA ASN A 71 -7.91 -0.73 5.20
C ASN A 71 -6.48 -1.08 4.76
N VAL A 72 -5.67 -1.43 5.75
CA VAL A 72 -4.39 -2.14 5.55
C VAL A 72 -4.60 -3.59 5.94
N TYR A 73 -3.99 -4.50 5.20
CA TYR A 73 -4.12 -5.93 5.39
C TYR A 73 -2.76 -6.56 5.70
N TYR A 74 -2.77 -7.56 6.58
CA TYR A 74 -1.67 -8.50 6.76
C TYR A 74 -2.20 -9.93 6.66
N LEU A 75 -1.68 -10.69 5.71
CA LEU A 75 -2.09 -12.07 5.42
C LEU A 75 -3.61 -12.23 5.24
N GLY A 76 -4.24 -11.29 4.52
CA GLY A 76 -5.67 -11.26 4.26
C GLY A 76 -6.54 -10.72 5.39
N ARG A 77 -5.96 -10.36 6.54
CA ARG A 77 -6.68 -9.81 7.70
C ARG A 77 -6.49 -8.30 7.79
N ILE A 78 -7.53 -7.57 8.17
CA ILE A 78 -7.44 -6.13 8.42
C ILE A 78 -6.51 -5.88 9.63
N LEU A 79 -5.56 -4.97 9.47
CA LEU A 79 -4.78 -4.41 10.56
C LEU A 79 -5.55 -3.23 11.18
N PRO A 80 -6.06 -3.37 12.40
CA PRO A 80 -6.86 -2.32 13.02
C PRO A 80 -5.96 -1.14 13.42
N TYR A 81 -6.56 0.06 13.47
CA TYR A 81 -5.91 1.30 13.89
C TYR A 81 -4.72 1.75 13.01
N VAL A 82 -4.63 1.24 11.79
CA VAL A 82 -3.64 1.66 10.80
C VAL A 82 -4.32 2.51 9.73
N ASP A 83 -3.76 3.69 9.44
CA ASP A 83 -4.27 4.53 8.37
C ASP A 83 -3.71 4.08 7.01
N PRO A 84 -4.54 3.60 6.06
CA PRO A 84 -4.09 3.17 4.74
C PRO A 84 -3.44 4.28 3.91
N LEU A 85 -3.78 5.54 4.15
CA LEU A 85 -3.22 6.70 3.46
C LEU A 85 -1.73 6.87 3.79
N THR A 86 -1.35 6.65 5.05
CA THR A 86 0.03 6.84 5.52
C THR A 86 0.84 5.56 5.64
N PHE A 87 0.19 4.39 5.51
CA PHE A 87 0.87 3.11 5.54
C PHE A 87 1.67 2.84 4.26
N SER A 88 2.95 2.55 4.44
CA SER A 88 3.89 2.09 3.41
C SER A 88 4.89 1.09 4.01
N LEU A 89 5.37 0.16 3.18
CA LEU A 89 6.46 -0.72 3.58
C LEU A 89 7.79 -0.05 3.28
N ARG A 90 8.62 0.15 4.31
CA ARG A 90 10.04 0.45 4.15
C ARG A 90 10.77 -0.87 3.96
N VAL A 91 10.87 -1.35 2.73
CA VAL A 91 11.78 -2.46 2.43
C VAL A 91 13.18 -1.90 2.61
N ALA A 92 13.95 -2.44 3.55
CA ALA A 92 15.36 -2.10 3.68
C ALA A 92 16.04 -2.51 2.36
N ILE A 93 16.25 -1.53 1.47
CA ILE A 93 17.09 -1.70 0.31
C ILE A 93 18.49 -2.00 0.86
N GLN A 94 19.01 -3.20 0.61
CA GLN A 94 20.43 -3.47 0.85
C GLN A 94 21.23 -2.41 0.07
N PRO A 95 22.33 -1.86 0.62
CA PRO A 95 23.14 -0.89 -0.11
C PRO A 95 23.59 -1.53 -1.43
N TYR A 96 23.04 -1.06 -2.55
CA TYR A 96 23.34 -1.61 -3.86
C TYR A 96 24.77 -1.22 -4.29
N PRO A 97 25.43 -2.06 -5.11
CA PRO A 97 26.69 -1.71 -5.77
C PRO A 97 26.52 -0.52 -6.74
N ASP A 98 27.64 0.14 -6.98
CA ASP A 98 27.88 1.53 -7.41
C ASP A 98 27.41 1.99 -8.81
N ASP A 99 26.46 1.34 -9.50
CA ASP A 99 26.25 1.63 -10.93
C ASP A 99 24.81 1.62 -11.46
N TYR A 100 23.80 1.76 -10.60
CA TYR A 100 22.43 1.90 -11.07
C TYR A 100 21.67 2.95 -10.26
N TYR A 101 21.46 4.14 -10.86
CA TYR A 101 20.47 5.13 -10.40
C TYR A 101 19.17 4.89 -11.18
N PRO A 102 18.13 4.26 -10.61
CA PRO A 102 16.80 4.34 -11.17
C PRO A 102 16.32 5.79 -11.00
N THR A 103 16.23 6.53 -12.09
CA THR A 103 15.50 7.80 -12.15
C THR A 103 14.01 7.50 -12.22
N ASP A 104 13.47 6.90 -11.16
CA ASP A 104 12.05 6.96 -10.88
C ASP A 104 11.92 7.91 -9.69
N ASP A 105 11.12 8.96 -9.86
CA ASP A 105 10.90 10.17 -9.03
C ASP A 105 10.54 9.92 -7.54
N ASP A 106 10.63 8.67 -7.09
CA ASP A 106 10.13 8.12 -5.85
C ASP A 106 11.20 8.16 -4.72
N MET A 107 12.45 8.48 -5.05
CA MET A 107 13.62 8.38 -4.18
C MET A 107 14.07 9.73 -3.57
N TYR A 108 13.11 10.57 -3.19
CA TYR A 108 13.34 11.48 -2.06
C TYR A 108 12.68 10.83 -0.84
N ASP A 109 13.44 10.01 -0.13
CA ASP A 109 13.17 9.75 1.29
C ASP A 109 13.31 11.11 1.98
N ARG A 110 12.18 11.85 1.96
CA ARG A 110 12.05 13.24 2.37
C ARG A 110 12.27 13.23 3.87
N ASP A 111 13.53 13.39 4.24
CA ASP A 111 14.01 13.54 5.60
C ASP A 111 12.95 14.33 6.38
N ASP A 112 12.27 13.62 7.28
CA ASP A 112 10.98 13.96 7.91
C ASP A 112 11.00 15.27 8.73
N TYR A 113 12.07 16.06 8.63
CA TYR A 113 12.40 17.17 9.49
C TYR A 113 11.36 18.30 9.47
N TYR A 114 10.68 18.50 8.33
CA TYR A 114 9.66 19.54 8.10
C TYR A 114 8.28 19.00 7.69
N GLY A 115 8.09 17.68 7.57
CA GLY A 115 6.91 17.11 6.91
C GLY A 115 5.67 17.00 7.80
N TYR A 116 4.54 17.57 7.34
CA TYR A 116 3.23 17.27 7.90
C TYR A 116 2.74 15.89 7.41
N ARG A 117 2.28 15.05 8.34
CA ARG A 117 1.63 13.77 8.02
C ARG A 117 0.13 13.98 7.96
N ILE A 118 -0.43 13.98 6.76
CA ILE A 118 -1.87 14.10 6.51
C ILE A 118 -2.47 12.69 6.53
N THR A 119 -3.29 12.42 7.53
CA THR A 119 -4.03 11.17 7.69
C THR A 119 -5.48 11.38 7.25
N SER A 120 -6.27 10.31 7.22
CA SER A 120 -7.70 10.36 6.91
C SER A 120 -8.52 11.20 7.91
N ASN A 121 -8.08 11.30 9.17
CA ASN A 121 -8.82 11.92 10.26
C ASN A 121 -8.09 13.07 10.98
N ALA A 122 -6.80 13.24 10.73
CA ALA A 122 -5.97 14.25 11.40
C ALA A 122 -4.78 14.69 10.57
N VAL A 123 -4.21 15.83 10.93
CA VAL A 123 -2.87 16.23 10.48
C VAL A 123 -1.94 16.12 11.68
N LEU A 124 -0.82 15.44 11.48
CA LEU A 124 0.20 15.24 12.51
C LEU A 124 1.49 15.94 12.11
N PHE A 125 2.21 16.46 13.11
CA PHE A 125 3.57 16.97 12.97
C PHE A 125 4.42 16.38 14.10
N ARG A 126 5.52 15.70 13.76
CA ARG A 126 6.38 15.00 14.73
C ARG A 126 5.60 14.10 15.72
N GLY A 127 4.58 13.41 15.22
CA GLY A 127 3.71 12.54 16.01
C GLY A 127 2.63 13.23 16.86
N LYS A 128 2.65 14.56 16.97
CA LYS A 128 1.59 15.35 17.63
C LYS A 128 0.48 15.68 16.63
N LYS A 129 -0.78 15.57 17.04
CA LYS A 129 -1.92 16.05 16.26
C LYS A 129 -1.98 17.58 16.29
N ILE A 130 -2.09 18.21 15.13
CA ILE A 130 -2.07 19.68 14.97
C ILE A 130 -3.33 20.24 14.29
N SER A 131 -4.04 19.45 13.48
CA SER A 131 -5.31 19.85 12.88
C SER A 131 -6.28 18.68 12.72
N ASP A 132 -7.57 18.97 12.85
CA ASP A 132 -8.72 18.09 12.59
C ASP A 132 -9.26 18.24 11.15
N SER A 133 -8.59 19.02 10.31
CA SER A 133 -9.04 19.38 8.96
C SER A 133 -8.14 18.82 7.85
N PRO A 134 -7.82 17.51 7.82
CA PRO A 134 -6.86 16.94 6.87
C PRO A 134 -7.28 17.10 5.41
N LYS A 135 -8.59 17.12 5.13
CA LYS A 135 -9.14 17.25 3.76
C LYS A 135 -8.74 18.58 3.09
N SER A 136 -8.73 19.66 3.86
CA SER A 136 -8.33 20.99 3.40
C SER A 136 -6.86 21.29 3.64
N PHE A 137 -6.15 20.46 4.41
CA PHE A 137 -4.77 20.74 4.77
C PHE A 137 -3.86 20.66 3.53
N ARG A 138 -2.91 21.59 3.47
CA ARG A 138 -1.86 21.67 2.46
C ARG A 138 -0.54 21.92 3.18
N ASP A 139 0.44 21.05 2.95
CA ASP A 139 1.83 21.32 3.26
C ASP A 139 2.36 22.31 2.21
N LEU A 140 2.77 23.50 2.64
CA LEU A 140 3.25 24.57 1.78
C LEU A 140 4.78 24.57 1.66
N GLY A 141 5.47 23.63 2.31
CA GLY A 141 6.93 23.58 2.38
C GLY A 141 7.51 24.55 3.39
N TRP A 142 8.84 24.49 3.58
CA TRP A 142 9.58 25.37 4.49
C TRP A 142 9.08 25.38 5.95
N GLY A 143 8.40 24.31 6.37
CA GLY A 143 7.77 24.19 7.68
C GLY A 143 6.37 24.82 7.79
N TYR A 144 5.89 25.50 6.75
CA TYR A 144 4.55 26.06 6.71
C TYR A 144 3.52 25.04 6.21
N GLY A 145 2.36 25.04 6.85
CA GLY A 145 1.19 24.31 6.39
C GLY A 145 -0.06 25.12 6.69
N LYS A 146 -1.16 24.86 5.97
CA LYS A 146 -2.43 25.51 6.26
C LYS A 146 -3.60 24.58 5.98
N ASP A 147 -4.70 24.80 6.68
CA ASP A 147 -6.02 24.33 6.26
C ASP A 147 -6.90 25.52 5.85
N ASN A 148 -8.21 25.33 5.73
CA ASN A 148 -9.12 26.41 5.32
C ASN A 148 -9.23 27.55 6.36
N PHE A 149 -8.83 27.32 7.60
CA PHE A 149 -9.05 28.23 8.72
C PHE A 149 -7.73 28.70 9.33
N ASP A 150 -6.79 27.77 9.49
CA ASP A 150 -5.58 27.97 10.28
C ASP A 150 -4.31 27.83 9.44
N VAL A 151 -3.28 28.59 9.83
CA VAL A 151 -1.92 28.49 9.31
C VAL A 151 -1.01 27.98 10.42
N PHE A 152 -0.08 27.12 10.08
CA PHE A 152 0.83 26.46 11.00
C PHE A 152 2.27 26.67 10.54
N TYR A 153 3.17 26.85 11.50
CA TYR A 153 4.62 26.79 11.29
C TYR A 153 5.21 25.74 12.22
N MET A 154 5.89 24.74 11.66
CA MET A 154 6.48 23.63 12.42
C MET A 154 5.50 22.94 13.38
N GLY A 155 4.26 22.75 12.94
CA GLY A 155 3.19 22.14 13.74
C GLY A 155 2.54 23.04 14.78
N GLU A 156 3.00 24.28 14.95
CA GLU A 156 2.38 25.24 15.86
C GLU A 156 1.47 26.19 15.09
N LYS A 157 0.25 26.39 15.60
CA LYS A 157 -0.73 27.29 15.01
C LYS A 157 -0.26 28.74 15.13
N MET A 158 -0.37 29.50 14.04
CA MET A 158 -0.05 30.93 14.01
C MET A 158 -1.32 31.75 14.27
N ASP A 159 -1.26 32.64 15.25
CA ASP A 159 -2.39 33.48 15.63
C ASP A 159 -2.50 34.75 14.78
N GLY A 160 -3.73 35.11 14.40
CA GLY A 160 -4.02 36.35 13.66
C GLY A 160 -3.67 36.31 12.17
N VAL A 161 -3.29 35.15 11.63
CA VAL A 161 -2.89 34.97 10.23
C VAL A 161 -4.09 34.65 9.35
N PHE A 162 -4.18 35.29 8.19
CA PHE A 162 -5.28 35.05 7.24
C PHE A 162 -4.97 33.89 6.29
N SER A 163 -5.45 32.68 6.64
CA SER A 163 -5.23 31.48 5.81
C SER A 163 -5.66 31.66 4.35
N SER A 164 -6.77 32.37 4.08
CA SER A 164 -7.30 32.56 2.73
C SER A 164 -6.32 33.25 1.77
N SER A 165 -5.47 34.14 2.28
CA SER A 165 -4.46 34.90 1.52
C SER A 165 -3.03 34.41 1.72
N PHE A 166 -2.81 33.46 2.64
CA PHE A 166 -1.47 33.07 3.05
C PHE A 166 -0.72 32.35 1.91
N LYS A 167 0.50 32.82 1.62
CA LYS A 167 1.42 32.22 0.65
C LYS A 167 2.85 32.20 1.19
N VAL A 168 3.57 31.13 0.85
CA VAL A 168 5.00 30.99 1.14
C VAL A 168 5.79 31.59 -0.02
N LEU A 169 6.80 32.39 0.29
CA LEU A 169 7.66 33.03 -0.72
C LEU A 169 8.84 32.12 -1.05
N GLU A 170 9.78 31.94 -0.11
CA GLU A 170 10.93 31.02 -0.12
C GLU A 170 11.79 31.29 1.13
N ASP A 171 12.79 30.45 1.42
CA ASP A 171 13.78 30.65 2.52
C ASP A 171 13.18 30.93 3.91
N GLY A 172 11.97 30.43 4.15
CA GLY A 172 11.24 30.61 5.41
C GLY A 172 10.41 31.91 5.49
N TYR A 173 10.36 32.72 4.44
CA TYR A 173 9.44 33.84 4.33
C TYR A 173 8.05 33.41 3.84
N ALA A 174 7.03 34.04 4.40
CA ALA A 174 5.64 33.90 3.98
C ALA A 174 4.89 35.22 4.22
N GLU A 175 3.75 35.40 3.59
CA GLU A 175 2.91 36.59 3.80
C GLU A 175 1.43 36.25 3.70
N ASP A 176 0.61 37.07 4.33
CA ASP A 176 -0.83 37.16 4.08
C ASP A 176 -1.17 38.55 3.51
N SER A 177 -2.45 38.91 3.44
CA SER A 177 -2.88 40.21 2.91
C SER A 177 -2.41 41.42 3.72
N PHE A 178 -1.95 41.25 4.95
CA PHE A 178 -1.63 42.35 5.86
C PHE A 178 -0.19 42.32 6.37
N ASP A 179 0.38 41.12 6.50
CA ASP A 179 1.61 40.90 7.25
C ASP A 179 2.58 39.95 6.53
N THR A 180 3.87 40.21 6.73
CA THR A 180 4.97 39.31 6.33
C THR A 180 5.48 38.56 7.55
N TYR A 181 5.89 37.31 7.34
CA TYR A 181 6.36 36.41 8.38
C TYR A 181 7.70 35.79 7.96
N TYR A 182 8.58 35.61 8.94
CA TYR A 182 9.82 34.86 8.79
C TYR A 182 9.84 33.74 9.85
N LYS A 183 9.90 32.49 9.38
CA LYS A 183 9.90 31.29 10.23
C LYS A 183 8.80 31.32 11.30
N GLY A 184 7.57 31.58 10.87
CA GLY A 184 6.38 31.62 11.72
C GLY A 184 6.24 32.87 12.59
N ARG A 185 7.14 33.85 12.48
CA ARG A 185 7.08 35.10 13.27
C ARG A 185 6.81 36.28 12.36
N LYS A 186 5.84 37.11 12.73
CA LYS A 186 5.55 38.37 12.05
C LYS A 186 6.77 39.28 12.04
N VAL A 187 7.15 39.75 10.86
CA VAL A 187 8.22 40.74 10.63
C VAL A 187 7.60 42.13 10.76
N LYS A 188 8.33 43.06 11.38
CA LYS A 188 7.93 44.45 11.56
C LYS A 188 8.65 45.35 10.57
#